data_AF-C6WA92-F1
#
_entry.id   AF-C6WA92-F1
#
_cell.length_a   1.000
_cell.length_b   1.000
_cell.length_c   1.000
_cell.angle_alpha   90.00
_cell.angle_beta   90.00
_cell.angle_gamma   90.00
#
_symmetry.space_group_name_H-M   'P 1'
#
loop_
_entity.id
_entity.type
_entity.pdbx_description
1 polymer ?
#
loop_
_entity_poly.entity_id
_entity_poly.type
_entity_poly.pdbx_seq_one_letter_code
_entity_poly.pdbx_strand_id
1 'polypeptide(L)'
;MRNLGPRGEVAVALSILGAGAAVVVSMHLTWPEPEVPVVSYSISGGEAGVADLKPFEIDDVSGASVELTPGAQGSRTVRLSNPNDVDIMVMSLQAEPGDPVDEGRNPVDGCGSDVLTVDPMDQPVIIPPEGSVDVAMVVRIAGDIPPACQDLVFPLTYSGRATRG
;
A
#
# COMPACT_ATOMS: atom_id res chain seq x y z
N MET A 1 24.82 34.25 51.67
CA MET A 1 24.19 33.27 50.75
C MET A 1 25.29 32.39 50.19
N ARG A 2 25.46 31.19 50.76
CA ARG A 2 26.47 30.21 50.33
C ARG A 2 25.91 28.79 50.48
N ASN A 3 25.86 28.11 49.34
CA ASN A 3 26.27 26.74 49.09
C ASN A 3 25.52 25.56 49.73
N LEU A 4 25.31 24.54 48.89
CA LEU A 4 25.50 23.09 49.10
C LEU A 4 24.31 22.28 48.55
N GLY A 5 24.56 21.56 47.44
CA GLY A 5 23.84 20.30 47.20
C GLY A 5 24.24 19.26 48.27
N PRO A 6 23.44 18.20 48.45
CA PRO A 6 23.94 16.91 47.95
C PRO A 6 22.86 15.98 47.39
N ARG A 7 23.37 14.93 46.74
CA ARG A 7 22.70 13.71 46.27
C ARG A 7 21.94 12.99 47.39
N GLY A 8 20.80 12.40 47.04
CA GLY A 8 20.10 11.40 47.85
C GLY A 8 19.15 10.60 46.96
N GLU A 9 19.57 9.39 46.58
CA GLU A 9 18.72 8.38 45.97
C GLU A 9 17.60 8.00 46.95
N VAL A 10 16.34 7.98 46.48
CA VAL A 10 15.27 7.23 47.14
C VAL A 10 14.45 6.54 46.06
N ALA A 11 14.70 5.24 45.92
CA ALA A 11 13.83 4.32 45.21
C ALA A 11 12.45 4.32 45.92
N VAL A 12 11.38 4.55 45.18
CA VAL A 12 10.01 4.25 45.65
C VAL A 12 9.27 3.48 44.57
N ALA A 13 9.33 2.16 44.76
CA ALA A 13 8.30 1.15 44.56
C ALA A 13 7.35 1.30 43.36
N LEU A 14 7.59 0.45 42.36
CA LEU A 14 6.55 -0.07 41.46
C LEU A 14 5.36 -0.56 42.29
N SER A 15 4.21 0.06 42.06
CA SER A 15 2.90 -0.49 42.45
C SER A 15 2.08 -0.63 41.17
N ILE A 16 2.28 -1.74 40.46
CA ILE A 16 1.45 -2.13 39.32
C ILE A 16 0.13 -2.67 39.88
N LEU A 17 -0.94 -1.90 39.69
CA LEU A 17 -2.34 -2.32 39.69
C LEU A 17 -3.00 -1.35 38.70
N GLY A 18 -3.33 -1.73 37.48
CA GLY A 18 -4.14 -2.89 37.16
C GLY A 18 -5.42 -2.38 36.51
N ALA A 19 -5.26 -1.69 35.38
CA ALA A 19 -6.32 -1.37 34.42
C ALA A 19 -5.58 -0.84 33.19
N GLY A 20 -5.09 -1.77 32.37
CA GLY A 20 -4.58 -1.44 31.04
C GLY A 20 -5.76 -0.90 30.24
N ALA A 21 -5.99 0.40 30.31
CA ALA A 21 -6.58 1.09 29.19
C ALA A 21 -5.61 0.84 28.04
N ALA A 22 -5.94 -0.10 27.16
CA ALA A 22 -5.36 -0.14 25.84
C ALA A 22 -5.67 1.22 25.26
N VAL A 23 -4.71 2.13 25.31
CA VAL A 23 -4.75 3.35 24.53
C VAL A 23 -4.61 2.83 23.11
N VAL A 24 -5.74 2.55 22.48
CA VAL A 24 -5.79 2.36 21.04
C VAL A 24 -5.47 3.74 20.49
N VAL A 25 -4.19 4.01 20.31
CA VAL A 25 -3.75 5.10 19.47
C VAL A 25 -4.28 4.72 18.10
N SER A 26 -5.34 5.39 17.67
CA SER A 26 -5.79 5.33 16.28
C SER A 26 -4.65 5.85 15.43
N MET A 27 -3.83 4.94 14.91
CA MET A 27 -2.80 5.24 13.94
C MET A 27 -3.52 5.45 12.62
N HIS A 28 -3.42 6.67 12.09
CA HIS A 28 -3.99 7.02 10.80
C HIS A 28 -2.85 6.85 9.79
N LEU A 29 -2.91 5.77 9.00
CA LEU A 29 -2.12 5.71 7.77
C LEU A 29 -2.92 6.45 6.72
N THR A 30 -2.46 7.63 6.32
CA THR A 30 -3.05 8.35 5.19
C THR A 30 -2.24 8.05 3.95
N TRP A 31 -2.91 7.51 2.93
CA TRP A 31 -2.31 7.30 1.62
C TRP A 31 -2.53 8.54 0.76
N PRO A 32 -1.61 9.49 0.54
CA PRO A 32 -1.90 10.66 -0.29
C PRO A 32 -2.29 10.29 -1.73
N GLU A 33 -3.14 11.12 -2.33
CA GLU A 33 -3.45 11.10 -3.76
C GLU A 33 -2.15 11.09 -4.59
N PRO A 34 -1.98 10.16 -5.53
CA PRO A 34 -0.80 10.16 -6.40
C PRO A 34 -0.82 11.41 -7.30
N GLU A 35 0.07 12.37 -7.03
CA GLU A 35 0.19 13.62 -7.82
C GLU A 35 0.77 13.38 -9.23
N VAL A 36 1.30 12.18 -9.49
CA VAL A 36 1.80 11.73 -10.78
C VAL A 36 1.54 10.23 -10.92
N PRO A 37 1.24 9.71 -12.13
CA PRO A 37 1.11 8.28 -12.34
C PRO A 37 2.42 7.62 -11.90
N VAL A 38 2.35 6.78 -10.86
CA VAL A 38 3.46 5.92 -10.48
C VAL A 38 3.77 5.09 -11.71
N VAL A 39 4.98 5.24 -12.24
CA VAL A 39 5.42 4.62 -13.48
C VAL A 39 5.22 3.11 -13.34
N SER A 40 4.13 2.60 -13.90
CA SER A 40 3.76 1.20 -13.87
C SER A 40 4.72 0.44 -14.78
N TYR A 41 5.56 -0.39 -14.20
CA TYR A 41 6.35 -1.34 -14.99
C TYR A 41 5.42 -2.48 -15.42
N SER A 42 4.72 -2.28 -16.55
CA SER A 42 3.96 -3.33 -17.22
C SER A 42 4.90 -4.39 -17.77
N ILE A 43 5.27 -5.38 -16.95
CA ILE A 43 5.86 -6.62 -17.46
C ILE A 43 4.72 -7.52 -17.95
N SER A 44 4.19 -7.22 -19.13
CA SER A 44 3.35 -8.18 -19.84
C SER A 44 4.24 -9.26 -20.44
N GLY A 45 4.59 -10.25 -19.62
CA GLY A 45 5.22 -11.49 -20.09
C GLY A 45 4.17 -12.32 -20.80
N GLY A 46 4.16 -12.26 -22.13
CA GLY A 46 3.24 -13.03 -22.94
C GLY A 46 3.52 -14.54 -22.86
N GLU A 47 2.52 -15.34 -22.48
CA GLU A 47 2.53 -16.77 -22.83
C GLU A 47 2.35 -16.93 -24.35
N ALA A 48 2.56 -18.15 -24.88
CA ALA A 48 2.56 -18.41 -26.32
C ALA A 48 1.30 -17.83 -27.01
N GLY A 49 1.49 -16.85 -27.91
CA GLY A 49 0.42 -16.26 -28.73
C GLY A 49 0.14 -14.77 -28.56
N VAL A 50 0.89 -14.05 -27.70
CA VAL A 50 0.69 -12.60 -27.45
C VAL A 50 1.95 -11.75 -27.67
N ALA A 51 2.98 -12.28 -28.32
CA ALA A 51 4.24 -11.54 -28.60
C ALA A 51 4.05 -10.35 -29.57
N ASP A 52 2.98 -10.38 -30.35
CA ASP A 52 2.57 -9.34 -31.30
C ASP A 52 1.66 -8.26 -30.67
N LEU A 53 1.18 -8.47 -29.44
CA LEU A 53 0.32 -7.50 -28.76
C LEU A 53 1.15 -6.45 -28.00
N LYS A 54 0.63 -5.23 -27.97
CA LYS A 54 1.12 -4.19 -27.08
C LYS A 54 0.76 -4.54 -25.62
N PRO A 55 1.65 -4.24 -24.65
CA PRO A 55 1.31 -4.36 -23.23
C PRO A 55 0.03 -3.60 -22.88
N PHE A 56 -0.74 -4.13 -21.94
CA PHE A 56 -1.84 -3.38 -21.33
C PHE A 56 -1.29 -2.40 -20.29
N GLU A 57 -2.02 -1.32 -20.08
CA GLU A 57 -1.66 -0.27 -19.14
C GLU A 57 -2.36 -0.49 -17.80
N ILE A 58 -1.72 -0.06 -16.71
CA ILE A 58 -2.20 -0.22 -15.34
C ILE A 58 -2.08 1.14 -14.66
N ASP A 59 -3.21 1.82 -14.48
CA ASP A 59 -3.28 3.14 -13.86
C ASP A 59 -3.95 3.06 -12.49
N ASP A 60 -3.27 3.49 -11.43
CA ASP A 60 -3.91 3.66 -10.13
C ASP A 60 -4.78 4.93 -10.14
N VAL A 61 -6.09 4.73 -10.28
CA VAL A 61 -7.09 5.81 -10.36
C VAL A 61 -7.82 6.03 -9.04
N SER A 62 -7.26 5.52 -7.94
CA SER A 62 -7.79 5.72 -6.60
C SER A 62 -7.76 7.21 -6.26
N GLY A 63 -8.90 7.87 -6.43
CA GLY A 63 -9.00 9.32 -6.36
C GLY A 63 -8.98 9.94 -4.96
N ALA A 64 -8.81 9.15 -3.89
CA ALA A 64 -8.78 9.67 -2.52
C ALA A 64 -7.80 8.89 -1.65
N SER A 65 -7.30 9.57 -0.61
CA SER A 65 -6.48 8.94 0.41
C SER A 65 -7.25 7.86 1.16
N VAL A 66 -6.67 6.66 1.24
CA VAL A 66 -7.24 5.59 2.05
C VAL A 66 -6.68 5.75 3.46
N GLU A 67 -7.52 6.27 4.37
CA GLU A 67 -7.22 6.24 5.80
C GLU A 67 -7.36 4.80 6.28
N LEU A 68 -6.24 4.16 6.60
CA LEU A 68 -6.23 2.78 7.06
C LEU A 68 -5.79 2.70 8.51
N THR A 69 -6.65 2.10 9.32
CA THR A 69 -6.39 1.84 10.74
C THR A 69 -5.75 0.46 10.92
N PRO A 70 -5.03 0.20 12.03
CA PRO A 70 -4.48 -1.12 12.33
C PRO A 70 -5.53 -2.24 12.23
N GLY A 71 -5.20 -3.28 11.47
CA GLY A 71 -6.09 -4.41 11.19
C GLY A 71 -7.25 -4.13 10.22
N ALA A 72 -7.32 -2.93 9.65
CA ALA A 72 -8.36 -2.57 8.70
C ALA A 72 -8.11 -3.15 7.29
N GLN A 73 -9.15 -3.07 6.48
CA GLN A 73 -9.12 -3.34 5.06
C GLN A 73 -9.62 -2.10 4.32
N GLY A 74 -9.01 -1.81 3.18
CA GLY A 74 -9.47 -0.80 2.23
C GLY A 74 -9.46 -1.36 0.82
N SER A 75 -9.78 -0.47 -0.13
CA SER A 75 -9.73 -0.82 -1.55
C SER A 75 -9.04 0.28 -2.36
N ARG A 76 -8.25 -0.14 -3.35
CA ARG A 76 -7.65 0.72 -4.37
C ARG A 76 -8.25 0.35 -5.72
N THR A 77 -8.60 1.35 -6.52
CA THR A 77 -9.16 1.13 -7.85
C THR A 77 -8.06 1.33 -8.88
N VAL A 78 -7.86 0.30 -9.70
CA VAL A 78 -6.85 0.28 -10.75
C VAL A 78 -7.57 0.16 -12.09
N ARG A 79 -7.28 1.08 -13.00
CA ARG A 79 -7.77 1.04 -14.38
C ARG A 79 -6.80 0.23 -15.22
N LEU A 80 -7.33 -0.77 -15.92
CA LEU A 80 -6.60 -1.55 -16.88
C LEU A 80 -7.03 -1.14 -18.28
N SER A 81 -6.09 -0.80 -19.16
CA SER A 81 -6.40 -0.31 -20.52
C SER A 81 -5.77 -1.20 -21.59
N ASN A 82 -6.54 -1.53 -22.62
CA ASN A 82 -6.12 -2.35 -23.74
C ASN A 82 -5.87 -1.47 -24.98
N PRO A 83 -4.61 -1.25 -25.39
CA PRO A 83 -4.30 -0.47 -26.60
C PRO A 83 -4.35 -1.29 -27.90
N ASN A 84 -4.85 -2.53 -27.85
CA ASN A 84 -4.94 -3.45 -28.99
C ASN A 84 -6.35 -3.48 -29.57
N ASP A 85 -6.48 -3.95 -30.81
CA ASP A 85 -7.73 -4.09 -31.57
C ASP A 85 -8.43 -5.44 -31.35
N VAL A 86 -7.94 -6.24 -30.41
CA VAL A 86 -8.51 -7.54 -30.00
C VAL A 86 -8.72 -7.55 -28.49
N ASP A 87 -9.64 -8.41 -28.02
CA ASP A 87 -9.82 -8.65 -26.59
C ASP A 87 -8.53 -9.17 -25.94
N ILE A 88 -8.27 -8.71 -24.72
CA ILE A 88 -7.24 -9.28 -23.85
C ILE A 88 -7.87 -9.75 -22.54
N MET A 89 -7.38 -10.86 -22.03
CA MET A 89 -7.78 -11.42 -20.74
C MET A 89 -6.62 -11.30 -19.76
N VAL A 90 -6.77 -10.42 -18.76
CA VAL A 90 -5.82 -10.27 -17.67
C VAL A 90 -6.01 -11.46 -16.72
N MET A 91 -4.98 -12.29 -16.59
CA MET A 91 -4.99 -13.52 -15.79
C MET A 91 -4.57 -13.29 -14.35
N SER A 92 -3.69 -12.32 -14.12
CA SER A 92 -3.20 -11.96 -12.80
C SER A 92 -2.91 -10.46 -12.75
N LEU A 93 -3.25 -9.84 -11.63
CA LEU A 93 -2.86 -8.49 -11.26
C LEU A 93 -2.46 -8.53 -9.78
N GLN A 94 -1.29 -8.01 -9.46
CA GLN A 94 -0.75 -7.94 -8.10
C GLN A 94 -0.12 -6.57 -7.87
N ALA A 95 -0.05 -6.16 -6.61
CA ALA A 95 0.60 -4.94 -6.20
C ALA A 95 1.50 -5.22 -5.01
N GLU A 96 2.73 -4.73 -5.06
CA GLU A 96 3.72 -4.88 -4.00
C GLU A 96 3.95 -3.53 -3.33
N PRO A 97 3.78 -3.43 -2.00
CA PRO A 97 4.13 -2.24 -1.25
C PRO A 97 5.65 -2.08 -1.19
N GLY A 98 6.13 -0.90 -1.53
CA GLY A 98 7.52 -0.50 -1.29
C GLY A 98 7.72 0.08 0.10
N ASP A 99 8.96 0.47 0.37
CA ASP A 99 9.31 1.11 1.64
C ASP A 99 8.57 2.44 1.82
N PRO A 100 8.09 2.74 3.03
CA PRO A 100 7.33 3.95 3.28
C PRO A 100 8.19 5.20 3.21
N VAL A 101 7.56 6.28 2.77
CA VAL A 101 8.17 7.61 2.66
C VAL A 101 7.33 8.66 3.39
N ASP A 102 7.99 9.73 3.82
CA ASP A 102 7.32 10.91 4.36
C ASP A 102 6.71 11.80 3.26
N GLU A 103 6.04 12.89 3.64
CA GLU A 103 5.48 13.89 2.71
C GLU A 103 6.55 14.49 1.75
N GLY A 104 7.81 14.53 2.18
CA GLY A 104 8.95 14.98 1.38
C GLY A 104 9.51 13.91 0.44
N ARG A 105 8.93 12.71 0.42
CA ARG A 105 9.40 11.49 -0.28
C ARG A 105 10.76 10.99 0.21
N ASN A 106 11.09 11.25 1.48
CA ASN A 106 12.29 10.68 2.10
C ASN A 106 11.96 9.31 2.71
N PRO A 107 12.88 8.34 2.63
CA PRO A 107 12.73 7.05 3.30
C PRO A 107 12.69 7.24 4.82
N VAL A 108 11.87 6.44 5.51
CA VAL A 108 11.69 6.51 6.95
C VAL A 108 12.15 5.20 7.61
N ASP A 109 13.07 5.31 8.56
CA ASP A 109 13.51 4.16 9.35
C ASP A 109 12.47 3.76 10.41
N GLY A 110 12.34 2.45 10.65
CA GLY A 110 11.47 1.92 11.70
C GLY A 110 10.01 1.69 11.29
N CYS A 111 9.69 1.88 10.00
CA CYS A 111 8.46 1.41 9.39
C CYS A 111 8.79 0.57 8.16
N GLY A 112 8.44 -0.73 8.18
CA GLY A 112 8.65 -1.63 7.05
C GLY A 112 7.42 -1.69 6.14
N SER A 113 7.61 -2.15 4.90
CA SER A 113 6.51 -2.38 3.95
C SER A 113 5.56 -3.51 4.36
N ASP A 114 5.97 -4.37 5.29
CA ASP A 114 5.22 -5.52 5.80
C ASP A 114 3.96 -5.14 6.61
N VAL A 115 3.82 -3.87 6.98
CA VAL A 115 2.61 -3.33 7.62
C VAL A 115 1.44 -3.21 6.65
N LEU A 116 1.69 -3.33 5.33
CA LEU A 116 0.70 -3.26 4.28
C LEU A 116 0.79 -4.51 3.40
N THR A 117 -0.36 -5.02 2.97
CA THR A 117 -0.43 -6.10 1.98
C THR A 117 -1.55 -5.79 1.01
N VAL A 118 -1.35 -6.09 -0.26
CA VAL A 118 -2.40 -5.98 -1.27
C VAL A 118 -2.74 -7.38 -1.76
N ASP A 119 -4.01 -7.74 -1.69
CA ASP A 119 -4.47 -9.03 -2.20
C ASP A 119 -4.38 -9.02 -3.73
N PRO A 120 -3.87 -10.09 -4.35
CA PRO A 120 -3.88 -10.21 -5.80
C PRO A 120 -5.32 -10.33 -6.31
N MET A 121 -5.52 -9.98 -7.58
CA MET A 121 -6.81 -10.14 -8.26
C MET A 121 -7.26 -11.61 -8.26
N ASP A 122 -8.49 -11.84 -7.78
CA ASP A 122 -9.02 -13.19 -7.57
C ASP A 122 -9.56 -13.86 -8.84
N GLN A 123 -9.94 -13.08 -9.85
CA GLN A 123 -10.60 -13.57 -11.06
C GLN A 123 -10.05 -12.89 -12.32
N PRO A 124 -9.87 -13.64 -13.44
CA PRO A 124 -9.48 -13.03 -14.70
C PRO A 124 -10.50 -12.00 -15.20
N VAL A 125 -10.00 -10.97 -15.88
CA VAL A 125 -10.83 -9.87 -16.41
C VAL A 125 -10.57 -9.69 -17.89
N ILE A 126 -11.64 -9.58 -18.69
CA ILE A 126 -11.56 -9.27 -20.12
C ILE A 126 -11.62 -7.76 -20.31
N ILE A 127 -10.71 -7.24 -21.13
CA ILE A 127 -10.67 -5.84 -21.56
C ILE A 127 -10.96 -5.80 -23.06
N PRO A 128 -12.02 -5.11 -23.50
CA PRO A 128 -12.38 -5.04 -24.91
C PRO A 128 -11.32 -4.32 -25.75
N PRO A 129 -11.34 -4.47 -27.08
CA PRO A 129 -10.49 -3.72 -28.00
C PRO A 129 -10.54 -2.22 -27.73
N GLU A 130 -9.36 -1.58 -27.66
CA GLU A 130 -9.21 -0.14 -27.44
C GLU A 130 -9.99 0.40 -26.23
N GLY A 131 -10.24 -0.47 -25.25
CA GLY A 131 -11.11 -0.19 -24.10
C GLY A 131 -10.37 -0.25 -22.75
N SER A 132 -11.14 -0.05 -21.68
CA SER A 132 -10.62 -0.11 -20.31
C SER A 132 -11.65 -0.68 -19.34
N VAL A 133 -11.15 -1.19 -18.21
CA VAL A 133 -11.94 -1.71 -17.11
C VAL A 133 -11.31 -1.31 -15.78
N ASP A 134 -12.14 -1.01 -14.79
CA ASP A 134 -11.69 -0.68 -13.45
C ASP A 134 -11.77 -1.92 -12.56
N VAL A 135 -10.68 -2.25 -11.86
CA VAL A 135 -10.54 -3.39 -10.96
C VAL A 135 -10.27 -2.88 -9.55
N ALA A 136 -11.03 -3.37 -8.58
CA ALA A 136 -10.81 -3.09 -7.18
C ALA A 136 -9.80 -4.09 -6.60
N MET A 137 -8.69 -3.60 -6.06
CA MET A 137 -7.73 -4.37 -5.28
C MET A 137 -7.99 -4.16 -3.79
N VAL A 138 -7.87 -5.21 -2.99
CA VAL A 138 -8.05 -5.14 -1.53
C VAL A 138 -6.71 -4.86 -0.87
N VAL A 139 -6.68 -3.85 -0.02
CA VAL A 139 -5.51 -3.50 0.80
C VAL A 139 -5.78 -3.91 2.24
N ARG A 140 -4.83 -4.59 2.87
CA ARG A 140 -4.88 -5.04 4.26
C ARG A 140 -3.77 -4.37 5.05
N ILE A 141 -4.10 -3.89 6.24
CA ILE A 141 -3.11 -3.33 7.17
C ILE A 141 -2.87 -4.31 8.32
N ALA A 142 -1.61 -4.44 8.71
CA ALA A 142 -1.20 -5.22 9.86
C ALA A 142 -1.91 -4.75 11.15
N GLY A 143 -2.20 -5.69 12.04
CA GLY A 143 -2.81 -5.36 13.35
C GLY A 143 -1.83 -4.69 14.32
N ASP A 144 -0.53 -4.90 14.13
CA ASP A 144 0.55 -4.29 14.90
C ASP A 144 1.34 -3.37 13.96
N ILE A 145 1.23 -2.06 14.17
CA ILE A 145 1.91 -1.06 13.36
C ILE A 145 2.83 -0.26 14.28
N PRO A 146 4.13 -0.12 13.94
CA PRO A 146 5.03 0.77 14.66
C PRO A 146 4.55 2.23 14.67
N PRO A 147 4.74 2.99 15.78
CA PRO A 147 4.46 4.43 15.82
C PRO A 147 5.14 5.25 14.73
N ALA A 148 6.28 4.78 14.22
CA ALA A 148 7.02 5.41 13.14
C ALA A 148 6.27 5.39 11.79
N CYS A 149 5.28 4.53 11.61
CA CYS A 149 4.51 4.43 10.37
C CYS A 149 3.40 5.47 10.24
N GLN A 150 3.09 6.23 11.30
CA GLN A 150 2.00 7.23 11.24
C GLN A 150 2.25 8.26 10.15
N ASP A 151 1.18 8.59 9.42
CA ASP A 151 1.18 9.60 8.36
C ASP A 151 2.19 9.33 7.22
N LEU A 152 2.62 8.09 7.05
CA LEU A 152 3.52 7.69 5.96
C LEU A 152 2.77 7.21 4.73
N VAL A 153 3.42 7.42 3.59
CA VAL A 153 2.98 6.99 2.27
C VAL A 153 3.73 5.71 1.93
N PHE A 154 3.01 4.67 1.54
CA PHE A 154 3.63 3.51 0.94
C PHE A 154 3.53 3.68 -0.58
N PRO A 155 4.57 3.46 -1.37
CA PRO A 155 4.41 3.36 -2.83
C PRO A 155 3.90 1.96 -3.20
N LEU A 156 3.00 1.83 -4.19
CA LEU A 156 2.66 0.52 -4.79
C LEU A 156 3.36 0.34 -6.13
N THR A 157 3.90 -0.85 -6.33
CA THR A 157 4.35 -1.31 -7.64
C THR A 157 3.37 -2.37 -8.15
N TYR A 158 2.69 -2.07 -9.25
CA TYR A 158 1.75 -2.99 -9.88
C TYR A 158 2.43 -3.86 -10.93
N SER A 159 2.00 -5.11 -11.04
CA SER A 159 2.37 -6.00 -12.13
C SER A 159 1.21 -6.91 -12.49
N GLY A 160 1.16 -7.34 -13.75
CA GLY A 160 0.10 -8.22 -14.20
C GLY A 160 0.47 -8.99 -15.47
N ARG A 161 -0.30 -10.03 -15.75
CA ARG A 161 -0.13 -10.90 -16.92
C ARG A 161 -1.45 -11.02 -17.65
N ALA A 162 -1.38 -11.02 -18.98
CA ALA A 162 -2.54 -11.14 -19.83
C ALA A 162 -2.28 -12.11 -20.98
N THR A 163 -3.36 -12.66 -21.51
CA THR A 163 -3.41 -13.47 -22.72
C THR A 163 -4.41 -12.87 -23.70
N ARG A 164 -4.44 -13.37 -24.94
CA ARG A 164 -5.49 -13.02 -25.91
C ARG A 164 -6.82 -13.61 -25.44
N GLY A 165 -7.88 -12.81 -25.47
CA GLY A 165 -9.25 -13.16 -25.04
C GLY A 165 -10.04 -13.94 -26.08
#